data_AF-A0A0F3RMY6-F1
#
_entry.id   AF-A0A0F3RMY6-F1
#
_cell.length_a   1.000
_cell.length_b   1.000
_cell.length_c   1.000
_cell.angle_alpha   90.00
_cell.angle_beta   90.00
_cell.angle_gamma   90.00
#
_symmetry.space_group_name_H-M   'P 1'
#
loop_
_entity.id
_entity.type
_entity.pdbx_description
1 polymer ?
#
loop_
_entity_poly.entity_id
_entity_poly.type
_entity_poly.pdbx_seq_one_letter_code
_entity_poly.pdbx_strand_id
1 'polypeptide(L)'
;MKIIFMGSPEFAIPALKELALSKHNVIAVFTSKPKKRDRYLNIQRSPIHKLASALSIPVYTPDSLKTNDVQNLIATLDADVIVVAAYGLIIPKAILKMKKYGCINIHPSMLPKYRGAAPIQRTIINGEKELLFVLFRWIKE
;
A
#
# COMPACT_ATOMS: atom_id res chain seq x y z
N MET A 1 17.88 1.11 -1.70
CA MET A 1 16.92 2.22 -1.47
C MET A 1 16.12 1.94 -0.22
N LYS A 2 15.75 2.97 0.53
CA LYS A 2 14.87 2.90 1.70
C LYS A 2 13.42 3.11 1.27
N ILE A 3 12.52 2.24 1.71
CA ILE A 3 11.14 2.14 1.20
C ILE A 3 10.15 2.26 2.36
N ILE A 4 9.11 3.07 2.17
CA ILE A 4 7.87 2.97 2.93
C ILE A 4 6.90 2.13 2.10
N PHE A 5 6.33 1.08 2.70
CA PHE A 5 5.32 0.26 2.05
C PHE A 5 3.93 0.57 2.61
N MET A 6 2.93 0.77 1.76
CA MET A 6 1.54 0.97 2.19
C MET A 6 0.63 -0.10 1.57
N GLY A 7 -0.01 -0.92 2.40
CA GLY A 7 -0.91 -1.97 1.92
C GLY A 7 -1.66 -2.67 3.04
N SER A 8 -2.76 -3.33 2.72
CA SER A 8 -3.64 -3.94 3.73
C SER A 8 -4.04 -5.39 3.45
N PRO A 9 -4.61 -5.74 2.28
CA PRO A 9 -5.10 -7.09 2.04
C PRO A 9 -3.97 -8.06 1.64
N GLU A 10 -4.32 -9.34 1.53
CA GLU A 10 -3.41 -10.41 1.10
C GLU A 10 -2.79 -10.15 -0.28
N PHE A 11 -3.52 -9.44 -1.15
CA PHE A 11 -3.00 -8.99 -2.45
C PHE A 11 -1.64 -8.29 -2.36
N ALA A 12 -1.38 -7.55 -1.28
CA ALA A 12 -0.14 -6.81 -1.10
C ALA A 12 1.02 -7.66 -0.55
N ILE A 13 0.77 -8.90 -0.09
CA ILE A 13 1.77 -9.78 0.54
C ILE A 13 2.94 -10.07 -0.38
N PRO A 14 2.74 -10.53 -1.63
CA PRO A 14 3.86 -10.86 -2.52
C PRO A 14 4.79 -9.66 -2.71
N ALA A 15 4.23 -8.47 -2.93
CA ALA A 15 5.01 -7.25 -3.10
C ALA A 15 5.86 -6.92 -1.86
N LEU A 16 5.30 -7.01 -0.64
CA LEU A 16 6.07 -6.76 0.57
C LEU A 16 7.17 -7.81 0.78
N LYS A 17 6.88 -9.09 0.54
CA LYS A 17 7.87 -10.18 0.65
C LYS A 17 9.04 -9.99 -0.31
N GLU A 18 8.75 -9.75 -1.59
CA GLU A 18 9.78 -9.54 -2.61
C GLU A 18 10.64 -8.31 -2.29
N LEU A 19 10.03 -7.21 -1.83
CA LEU A 19 10.79 -6.03 -1.41
C LEU A 19 11.68 -6.30 -0.20
N ALA A 20 11.21 -7.08 0.78
CA ALA A 20 11.98 -7.44 1.96
C ALA A 20 13.14 -8.40 1.65
N LEU A 21 13.02 -9.25 0.62
CA LEU A 21 14.07 -10.17 0.17
C LEU A 21 15.06 -9.53 -0.82
N SER A 22 14.70 -8.38 -1.39
CA SER A 22 15.53 -7.65 -2.34
C SER A 22 16.70 -6.92 -1.67
N LYS A 23 17.53 -6.24 -2.48
CA LYS A 23 18.58 -5.32 -2.00
C LYS A 23 18.03 -3.99 -1.43
N HIS A 24 16.72 -3.81 -1.41
CA HIS A 24 16.07 -2.64 -0.84
C HIS A 24 15.82 -2.83 0.66
N ASN A 25 15.62 -1.73 1.38
CA ASN A 25 15.35 -1.74 2.82
C ASN A 25 13.95 -1.17 3.07
N VAL A 26 13.01 -2.02 3.49
CA VAL A 26 11.66 -1.58 3.88
C VAL A 26 11.71 -1.10 5.33
N ILE A 27 11.74 0.22 5.53
CA ILE A 27 11.96 0.82 6.85
C ILE A 27 10.67 1.04 7.65
N ALA A 28 9.52 1.03 6.98
CA ALA A 28 8.21 1.24 7.60
C ALA A 28 7.09 0.67 6.74
N VAL A 29 6.07 0.13 7.41
CA VAL A 29 4.84 -0.38 6.78
C VAL A 29 3.63 0.38 7.31
N PHE A 30 2.81 0.93 6.43
CA PHE A 30 1.52 1.52 6.76
C PHE A 30 0.40 0.58 6.31
N THR A 31 -0.52 0.28 7.22
CA THR A 31 -1.60 -0.66 6.96
C THR A 31 -2.88 -0.27 7.70
N SER A 32 -4.02 -0.86 7.32
CA SER A 32 -5.27 -0.60 8.02
C SER A 32 -5.20 -1.02 9.49
N LYS A 33 -5.79 -0.22 10.38
CA LYS A 33 -5.97 -0.58 11.79
C LYS A 33 -6.64 -1.95 11.97
N PRO A 34 -6.35 -2.66 13.07
CA PRO A 34 -7.13 -3.82 13.45
C PRO A 34 -8.61 -3.45 13.49
N LYS A 35 -9.45 -4.29 12.88
CA LYS A 35 -10.90 -4.12 12.85
C LYS A 35 -11.57 -5.45 13.13
N LYS A 36 -12.81 -5.39 13.61
CA LYS A 36 -13.67 -6.57 13.73
C LYS A 36 -13.82 -7.22 12.35
N ARG A 37 -13.43 -8.48 12.23
CA ARG A 37 -13.55 -9.33 11.04
C ARG A 37 -14.17 -10.65 11.47
N ASP A 38 -14.61 -11.45 10.50
CA ASP A 38 -15.30 -12.74 10.69
C ASP A 38 -16.72 -12.66 11.29
N ARG A 39 -17.41 -13.81 11.32
CA ARG A 39 -18.79 -13.94 11.82
C ARG A 39 -18.92 -13.62 13.32
N TYR A 40 -17.84 -13.82 14.08
CA TYR A 40 -17.76 -13.60 15.52
C TYR A 40 -17.20 -12.22 15.87
N LEU A 41 -16.89 -11.39 14.86
CA LEU A 41 -16.43 -10.00 15.02
C LEU A 41 -15.14 -9.88 15.83
N ASN A 42 -14.25 -10.87 15.74
CA ASN A 42 -12.95 -10.81 16.41
C ASN A 42 -12.11 -9.67 15.84
N ILE A 43 -11.38 -8.98 16.71
CA ILE A 43 -10.44 -7.94 16.28
C ILE A 43 -9.24 -8.62 15.62
N GLN A 44 -9.08 -8.39 14.32
CA GLN A 44 -7.99 -8.98 13.55
C GLN A 44 -7.10 -7.90 12.94
N ARG A 45 -5.78 -8.09 13.08
CA ARG A 45 -4.75 -7.35 12.35
C ARG A 45 -4.82 -7.67 10.86
N SER A 46 -4.45 -6.71 10.01
CA SER A 46 -4.38 -6.94 8.56
C SER A 46 -3.32 -8.00 8.21
N PRO A 47 -3.45 -8.71 7.09
CA PRO A 47 -2.42 -9.63 6.60
C PRO A 47 -1.04 -8.98 6.49
N ILE A 48 -0.98 -7.73 6.01
CA ILE A 48 0.28 -6.97 5.92
C ILE A 48 0.86 -6.63 7.30
N HIS A 49 0.03 -6.29 8.29
CA HIS A 49 0.50 -6.06 9.65
C HIS A 49 1.20 -7.31 10.21
N LYS A 50 0.56 -8.48 10.06
CA LYS A 50 1.11 -9.76 10.56
C LYS A 50 2.47 -10.05 9.91
N LEU A 51 2.56 -9.91 8.59
CA LEU A 51 3.80 -10.13 7.84
C LEU A 51 4.91 -9.15 8.25
N ALA A 52 4.61 -7.85 8.28
CA ALA A 52 5.60 -6.83 8.66
C ALA A 52 6.12 -7.04 10.09
N SER A 53 5.24 -7.43 11.03
CA SER A 53 5.65 -7.77 12.40
C SER A 53 6.59 -8.97 12.43
N ALA A 54 6.33 -10.01 11.63
CA ALA A 54 7.17 -11.20 11.53
C ALA A 54 8.55 -10.90 10.91
N LEU A 55 8.63 -9.88 10.07
CA LEU A 55 9.87 -9.37 9.48
C LEU A 55 10.56 -8.29 10.35
N SER A 56 10.02 -8.01 11.54
CA SER A 56 10.50 -6.95 12.45
C SER A 56 10.54 -5.56 11.81
N ILE A 57 9.65 -5.29 10.86
CA ILE A 57 9.49 -3.98 10.22
C ILE A 57 8.50 -3.13 11.03
N PRO A 58 8.82 -1.86 11.36
CA PRO A 58 7.89 -0.96 12.05
C PRO A 58 6.54 -0.82 11.32
N VAL A 59 5.43 -0.99 12.05
CA VAL A 59 4.07 -0.93 11.50
C VAL A 59 3.30 0.27 12.06
N TYR A 60 2.71 1.05 11.15
CA TYR A 60 1.86 2.20 11.46
C TYR A 60 0.45 1.96 10.95
N THR A 61 -0.56 2.30 11.76
CA THR A 61 -1.98 2.11 11.42
C THR A 61 -2.80 3.37 11.61
N PRO A 62 -2.50 4.46 10.86
CA PRO A 62 -3.22 5.71 11.02
C PRO A 62 -4.69 5.57 10.58
N ASP A 63 -5.57 6.36 11.20
CA ASP A 63 -6.96 6.50 10.75
C ASP A 63 -7.08 7.36 9.48
N SER A 64 -6.15 8.29 9.29
CA SER A 64 -6.12 9.22 8.17
C SER A 64 -4.67 9.60 7.86
N LEU A 65 -4.37 9.78 6.58
CA LEU A 65 -3.09 10.35 6.12
C LEU A 65 -3.11 11.88 6.05
N LYS A 66 -4.25 12.51 6.34
CA LYS A 66 -4.43 13.97 6.24
C LYS A 66 -3.93 14.73 7.46
N THR A 67 -3.74 14.07 8.61
CA THR A 67 -3.33 14.74 9.84
C THR A 67 -1.85 15.16 9.77
N ASN A 68 -1.52 16.28 10.41
CA ASN A 68 -0.14 16.79 10.44
C ASN A 68 0.81 15.80 11.12
N ASP A 69 0.38 15.12 12.18
CA ASP A 69 1.23 14.15 12.88
C ASP A 69 1.67 12.99 11.98
N VAL A 70 0.74 12.46 11.18
CA VAL A 70 1.04 11.36 10.26
C VAL A 70 1.90 11.85 9.10
N GLN A 71 1.64 13.05 8.58
CA GLN A 71 2.47 13.65 7.53
C GLN A 71 3.89 13.94 8.03
N ASN A 72 4.03 14.46 9.24
CA ASN A 72 5.32 14.72 9.88
C ASN A 72 6.09 13.42 10.13
N LEU A 73 5.41 12.38 10.64
CA LEU A 73 6.00 11.05 10.77
C LEU A 73 6.51 10.52 9.43
N ILE A 74 5.70 10.59 8.37
CA ILE A 74 6.13 10.13 7.05
C ILE A 74 7.28 10.99 6.55
N ALA A 75 7.30 12.29 6.83
CA ALA A 75 8.37 13.20 6.43
C ALA A 75 9.71 12.85 7.09
N THR A 76 9.72 12.57 8.39
CA THR A 76 10.94 12.25 9.16
C THR A 76 11.50 10.87 8.86
N LEU A 77 10.68 9.93 8.35
CA LEU A 77 11.18 8.65 7.85
C LEU A 77 12.05 8.88 6.60
N ASP A 78 13.34 8.58 6.72
CA ASP A 78 14.32 8.71 5.64
C ASP A 78 14.14 7.65 4.55
N ALA A 79 13.12 7.82 3.72
CA ALA A 79 12.77 6.94 2.61
C ALA A 79 13.00 7.61 1.26
N ASP A 80 13.43 6.82 0.28
CA ASP A 80 13.59 7.25 -1.10
C ASP A 80 12.24 7.28 -1.85
N VAL A 81 11.37 6.31 -1.56
CA VAL A 81 10.12 6.05 -2.29
C VAL A 81 9.03 5.47 -1.37
N ILE A 82 7.78 5.72 -1.72
CA ILE A 82 6.61 5.08 -1.12
C ILE A 82 6.02 4.09 -2.13
N VAL A 83 5.96 2.82 -1.80
CA VAL A 83 5.33 1.77 -2.62
C VAL A 83 3.96 1.45 -2.04
N VAL A 84 2.92 1.44 -2.89
CA VAL A 84 1.54 1.28 -2.47
C VAL A 84 0.87 0.13 -3.20
N ALA A 85 0.29 -0.81 -2.45
CA ALA A 85 -0.45 -1.94 -2.99
C ALA A 85 -1.75 -2.13 -2.20
N ALA A 86 -2.90 -1.88 -2.85
CA ALA A 86 -4.24 -2.00 -2.26
C ALA A 86 -4.35 -1.36 -0.85
N TYR A 87 -3.95 -0.09 -0.75
CA TYR A 87 -4.10 0.69 0.46
C TYR A 87 -5.40 1.48 0.46
N GLY A 88 -6.15 1.44 1.57
CA GLY A 88 -7.52 1.95 1.63
C GLY A 88 -7.67 3.44 1.95
N LEU A 89 -6.58 4.11 2.37
CA LEU A 89 -6.64 5.55 2.65
C LEU A 89 -6.22 6.35 1.42
N ILE A 90 -6.91 7.48 1.21
CA ILE A 90 -6.53 8.46 0.20
C ILE A 90 -5.19 9.09 0.59
N ILE A 91 -4.20 9.03 -0.30
CA ILE A 91 -2.90 9.65 -0.10
C ILE A 91 -2.97 11.12 -0.52
N PRO A 92 -2.77 12.09 0.41
CA PRO A 92 -2.80 13.50 0.10
C PRO A 92 -1.63 13.93 -0.79
N LYS A 93 -1.81 15.04 -1.51
CA LYS A 93 -0.80 15.60 -2.42
C LYS A 93 0.54 15.89 -1.74
N ALA A 94 0.52 16.31 -0.47
CA ALA A 94 1.71 16.53 0.33
C ALA A 94 2.58 15.26 0.43
N ILE A 95 1.97 14.10 0.70
CA ILE A 95 2.69 12.82 0.77
C ILE A 95 3.18 12.37 -0.60
N LEU A 96 2.37 12.57 -1.66
CA LEU A 96 2.75 12.18 -3.03
C LEU A 96 4.07 12.82 -3.50
N LYS A 97 4.36 14.03 -3.02
CA LYS A 97 5.55 14.83 -3.38
C LYS A 97 6.67 14.78 -2.33
N MET A 98 6.46 14.10 -1.21
CA MET A 98 7.33 14.20 -0.03
C MET A 98 8.68 13.49 -0.21
N LYS A 99 8.73 12.42 -1.01
CA LYS A 99 9.92 11.58 -1.18
C LYS A 99 10.51 11.75 -2.58
N LYS A 100 11.82 11.51 -2.70
CA LYS A 100 12.60 11.74 -3.93
C LYS A 100 11.95 11.13 -5.17
N TYR A 101 11.45 9.90 -5.07
CA TYR A 101 10.80 9.19 -6.17
C TYR A 101 9.26 9.17 -6.08
N GLY A 102 8.69 9.90 -5.12
CA GLY A 102 7.26 10.02 -4.90
C GLY A 102 6.60 8.72 -4.44
N CYS A 103 5.35 8.51 -4.89
CA CYS A 103 4.56 7.33 -4.61
C CYS A 103 4.31 6.49 -5.87
N ILE A 104 4.66 5.21 -5.83
CA ILE A 104 4.42 4.23 -6.89
C ILE A 104 3.31 3.29 -6.44
N ASN A 105 2.27 3.12 -7.26
CA ASN A 105 1.15 2.24 -6.97
C ASN A 105 1.17 1.01 -7.88
N ILE A 106 0.98 -0.17 -7.26
CA ILE A 106 0.73 -1.45 -7.93
C ILE A 106 -0.79 -1.57 -8.12
N HIS A 107 -1.25 -1.45 -9.35
CA HIS A 107 -2.67 -1.54 -9.69
C HIS A 107 -2.95 -2.78 -10.55
N PRO A 108 -3.87 -3.66 -10.13
CA PRO A 108 -4.11 -4.94 -10.80
C PRO A 108 -5.09 -4.78 -11.96
N SER A 109 -4.79 -3.87 -12.89
CA SER A 109 -5.44 -3.81 -14.19
C SER A 109 -4.55 -3.21 -15.27
N MET A 110 -4.94 -3.44 -16.53
CA MET A 110 -4.38 -2.76 -17.70
C MET A 110 -4.85 -1.30 -17.76
N LEU A 111 -4.19 -0.40 -17.03
CA LEU A 111 -4.47 1.02 -17.11
C LEU A 111 -4.33 1.54 -18.57
N PRO A 112 -5.21 2.45 -19.03
CA PRO A 112 -6.21 3.19 -18.25
C PRO A 112 -7.54 2.44 -17.98
N LYS A 113 -7.71 1.19 -18.44
CA LYS A 113 -8.91 0.40 -18.15
C LYS A 113 -8.99 -0.01 -16.68
N TYR A 114 -10.22 -0.20 -16.20
CA TYR A 114 -10.52 -0.73 -14.86
C TYR A 114 -9.89 0.06 -13.69
N ARG A 115 -9.85 1.39 -13.78
CA ARG A 115 -9.49 2.25 -12.64
C ARG A 115 -10.44 2.04 -11.45
N GLY A 116 -9.97 2.40 -10.26
CA GLY A 116 -10.78 2.40 -9.03
C GLY A 116 -10.65 1.13 -8.20
N ALA A 117 -11.68 0.84 -7.39
CA ALA A 117 -11.55 -0.05 -6.24
C ALA A 117 -11.65 -1.57 -6.50
N ALA A 118 -12.30 -2.00 -7.59
CA ALA A 118 -12.53 -3.42 -7.88
C ALA A 118 -12.06 -3.85 -9.29
N PRO A 119 -10.81 -3.54 -9.68
CA PRO A 119 -10.28 -3.82 -11.02
C PRO A 119 -10.37 -5.30 -11.42
N ILE A 120 -9.93 -6.22 -10.55
CA ILE A 120 -9.88 -7.66 -10.84
C ILE A 120 -11.28 -8.20 -11.15
N GLN A 121 -12.26 -7.86 -10.31
CA GLN A 121 -13.65 -8.29 -10.49
C GLN A 121 -14.22 -7.77 -11.81
N ARG A 122 -13.92 -6.51 -12.18
CA ARG A 122 -14.43 -5.89 -13.41
C ARG A 122 -13.79 -6.49 -14.65
N THR A 123 -12.50 -6.82 -14.59
CA THR A 123 -11.81 -7.56 -15.65
C THR A 123 -12.48 -8.91 -15.90
N ILE A 124 -12.81 -9.66 -14.85
CA ILE A 124 -13.51 -10.96 -14.96
C ILE A 124 -14.93 -10.78 -15.50
N ILE A 125 -15.72 -9.85 -14.95
CA ILE A 125 -17.11 -9.60 -15.36
C ILE A 125 -17.20 -9.25 -16.85
N ASN A 126 -16.20 -8.53 -17.37
CA ASN A 126 -16.16 -8.14 -18.77
C ASN A 126 -15.61 -9.23 -19.71
N GLY A 127 -15.30 -10.43 -19.19
CA GLY A 127 -14.83 -11.55 -20.00
C GLY A 127 -13.42 -11.38 -20.56
N GLU A 128 -12.59 -10.52 -19.94
CA GLU A 128 -11.20 -10.37 -20.35
C GLU A 128 -10.44 -11.68 -20.08
N LYS A 129 -9.58 -12.08 -21.03
CA LYS A 129 -8.83 -13.34 -20.94
C LYS A 129 -7.55 -13.24 -20.11
N GLU A 130 -7.12 -12.01 -19.83
CA GLU A 130 -5.86 -11.72 -19.16
C GLU A 130 -6.05 -10.68 -18.06
N LEU A 131 -5.30 -10.85 -16.96
CA LEU A 131 -5.16 -9.86 -15.90
C LEU A 131 -3.73 -9.32 -15.92
N LEU A 132 -3.60 -8.01 -16.07
CA LEU A 132 -2.32 -7.31 -16.06
C LEU A 132 -2.17 -6.48 -14.79
N PHE A 133 -0.91 -6.26 -14.40
CA PHE A 133 -0.53 -5.39 -13.31
C PHE A 133 0.25 -4.21 -13.86
N VAL A 134 -0.16 -3.00 -13.50
CA VAL A 134 0.53 -1.78 -13.90
C VAL A 134 1.11 -1.10 -12.66
N LEU A 135 2.40 -0.80 -12.75
CA LEU A 135 3.10 0.10 -11.85
C LEU A 135 2.99 1.51 -12.41
N PHE A 136 2.48 2.45 -11.63
CA PHE A 136 2.44 3.85 -12.05
C PHE A 136 2.75 4.80 -10.91
N ARG A 137 3.29 5.96 -11.25
CA ARG A 137 3.53 7.05 -10.30
C ARG A 137 2.29 7.94 -10.25
N TRP A 138 1.79 8.25 -9.06
CA TRP A 138 0.76 9.27 -8.94
C TRP A 138 1.32 10.64 -9.26
N ILE A 139 0.67 11.32 -10.20
CA ILE A 139 0.90 12.73 -10.50
C ILE A 139 -0.44 13.41 -10.22
N LYS A 140 -0.55 14.10 -9.08
CA LYS A 140 -1.61 15.09 -8.86
C LYS A 140 -1.00 16.45 -9.13
N GLU A 141 -1.41 17.05 -10.25
CA GLU A 141 -1.09 18.43 -10.62
C GLU A 141 -1.48 19.39 -9.50
#